data_AF-D7KRB0-F1
#
_entry.id   AF-D7KRB0-F1
#
_cell.length_a   1.000
_cell.length_b   1.000
_cell.length_c   1.000
_cell.angle_alpha   90.00
_cell.angle_beta   90.00
_cell.angle_gamma   90.00
#
_symmetry.space_group_name_H-M   'P 1'
#
loop_
_entity.id
_entity.type
_entity.pdbx_description
1 polymer ?
#
loop_
_entity_poly.entity_id
_entity_poly.type
_entity_poly.pdbx_seq_one_letter_code
_entity_poly.pdbx_strand_id
1 'polypeptide(L)'
;MAPSLVRLYEQMPEPKYVIAMGACTITGGMFSTDSYSTVRGVDKLIPVDVYLPGCPPKPEAVIDAITKLRKKIAREIYKDRIRPQQGNRCFTTNHKFFVVRSPHIGNYDQELLYPPSSTSEISTEKFFKYKSPVSSHELVN
;
A
#
# COMPACT_ATOMS: atom_id res chain seq x y z
N MET A 1 -5.59 -4.57 -2.96
CA MET A 1 -4.31 -4.59 -3.71
C MET A 1 -3.54 -3.29 -3.62
N ALA A 2 -4.18 -2.12 -3.76
CA ALA A 2 -3.52 -0.82 -3.74
C ALA A 2 -2.44 -0.62 -2.64
N PRO A 3 -2.70 -0.87 -1.34
CA PRO A 3 -1.67 -0.68 -0.30
C PRO A 3 -0.51 -1.69 -0.41
N SER A 4 -0.80 -2.92 -0.83
CA SER A 4 0.22 -3.96 -1.04
C SER A 4 1.18 -3.58 -2.16
N LEU A 5 0.67 -2.95 -3.23
CA LEU A 5 1.48 -2.49 -4.36
C LEU A 5 2.41 -1.34 -3.96
N VAL A 6 1.93 -0.39 -3.17
CA VAL A 6 2.78 0.70 -2.62
C VAL A 6 3.87 0.12 -1.74
N ARG A 7 3.54 -0.84 -0.85
CA ARG A 7 4.51 -1.52 -0.01
C ARG A 7 5.60 -2.24 -0.82
N LEU A 8 5.23 -2.92 -1.90
CA LEU A 8 6.21 -3.56 -2.79
C LEU A 8 7.15 -2.52 -3.43
N TYR A 9 6.61 -1.40 -3.90
CA TYR A 9 7.41 -0.32 -4.48
C TYR A 9 8.39 0.29 -3.46
N GLU A 10 7.96 0.50 -2.21
CA GLU A 10 8.80 1.01 -1.12
C GLU A 10 9.95 0.05 -0.78
N GLN A 11 9.71 -1.26 -0.85
CA GLN A 11 10.71 -2.30 -0.56
C GLN A 11 11.78 -2.46 -1.66
N MET A 12 11.60 -1.87 -2.84
CA MET A 12 12.59 -1.93 -3.93
C MET A 12 13.72 -0.89 -3.76
N PRO A 13 14.99 -1.28 -3.97
CA PRO A 13 16.13 -0.38 -3.89
C PRO A 13 16.13 0.66 -5.03
N GLU A 14 16.75 1.81 -4.78
CA GLU A 14 17.03 2.80 -5.84
C GLU A 14 18.26 2.38 -6.67
N PRO A 15 18.27 2.54 -8.01
CA PRO A 15 17.25 3.13 -8.88
C PRO A 15 16.15 2.15 -9.29
N LYS A 16 14.88 2.58 -9.20
CA LYS A 16 13.70 1.81 -9.62
C LYS A 16 12.90 2.56 -10.67
N TYR A 17 12.32 1.82 -11.60
CA TYR A 17 11.50 2.35 -12.69
C TYR A 17 10.20 1.57 -12.81
N VAL A 18 9.12 2.26 -13.15
CA VAL A 18 7.77 1.68 -13.23
C VAL A 18 7.20 1.86 -14.64
N ILE A 19 6.75 0.77 -15.24
CA ILE A 19 6.02 0.79 -16.51
C ILE A 19 4.54 0.49 -16.22
N ALA A 20 3.64 1.39 -16.61
CA ALA A 20 2.20 1.14 -16.57
C ALA A 20 1.78 0.42 -17.85
N MET A 21 1.42 -0.86 -17.71
CA MET A 21 1.06 -1.74 -18.82
C MET A 21 -0.45 -1.97 -18.91
N GLY A 22 -1.04 -1.51 -20.01
CA GLY A 22 -2.43 -1.72 -20.36
C GLY A 22 -3.37 -0.61 -19.88
N ALA A 23 -4.54 -0.50 -20.50
CA ALA A 23 -5.49 0.58 -20.26
C ALA A 23 -5.95 0.66 -18.79
N CYS A 24 -6.05 -0.49 -18.11
CA CYS A 24 -6.45 -0.56 -16.70
C CYS A 24 -5.46 0.13 -15.76
N THR A 25 -4.15 0.03 -16.00
CA THR A 25 -3.15 0.66 -15.13
C THR A 25 -2.97 2.14 -15.42
N ILE A 26 -3.35 2.62 -16.61
CA ILE A 26 -3.19 4.02 -17.00
C ILE A 26 -4.39 4.85 -16.51
N THR A 27 -5.62 4.45 -16.88
CA THR A 27 -6.85 5.23 -16.58
C THR A 27 -7.92 4.43 -15.85
N GLY A 28 -7.69 3.14 -15.58
CA GLY A 28 -8.72 2.21 -15.12
C GLY A 28 -9.41 1.46 -16.26
N GLY A 29 -9.10 1.78 -17.53
CA GLY A 29 -9.55 1.02 -18.71
C GLY A 29 -11.06 0.86 -18.79
N MET A 30 -11.52 -0.36 -19.08
CA MET A 30 -12.95 -0.71 -19.14
C MET A 30 -13.67 -0.47 -17.80
N PHE A 31 -12.96 -0.58 -16.68
CA PHE A 31 -13.57 -0.38 -15.38
C PHE A 31 -13.81 1.11 -15.11
N SER A 32 -13.11 2.01 -15.81
CA SER A 32 -13.48 3.40 -16.15
C SER A 32 -14.53 4.13 -15.31
N THR A 33 -15.76 3.76 -15.61
CA THR A 33 -16.99 4.49 -15.32
C THR A 33 -17.71 3.92 -14.11
N ASP A 34 -17.85 2.59 -14.04
CA ASP A 34 -18.90 1.98 -13.20
C ASP A 34 -18.37 1.20 -11.99
N SER A 35 -17.05 1.06 -11.83
CA SER A 35 -16.48 0.31 -10.70
C SER A 35 -16.21 1.19 -9.47
N TYR A 36 -16.72 0.75 -8.30
CA TYR A 36 -16.56 1.44 -7.01
C TYR A 36 -15.21 1.16 -6.32
N SER A 37 -14.55 0.05 -6.64
CA SER A 37 -13.38 -0.46 -5.89
C SER A 37 -12.04 -0.29 -6.60
N THR A 38 -12.03 0.07 -7.88
CA THR A 38 -10.81 0.13 -8.68
C THR A 38 -10.17 1.51 -8.64
N VAL A 39 -8.85 1.56 -8.48
CA VAL A 39 -8.10 2.81 -8.62
C VAL A 39 -7.99 3.19 -10.10
N ARG A 40 -8.37 4.42 -10.42
CA ARG A 40 -8.27 5.00 -11.78
C ARG A 40 -6.84 5.43 -12.06
N GLY A 41 -6.02 4.49 -12.52
CA GLY A 41 -4.61 4.74 -12.83
C GLY A 41 -3.67 4.48 -11.64
N VAL A 42 -2.54 3.84 -11.93
CA VAL A 42 -1.51 3.50 -10.94
C VAL A 42 -0.69 4.73 -10.52
N ASP A 43 -0.70 5.78 -11.34
CA ASP A 43 0.02 7.05 -11.14
C ASP A 43 -0.41 7.79 -9.86
N LYS A 44 -1.61 7.47 -9.35
CA LYS A 44 -2.11 8.00 -8.08
C LYS A 44 -1.41 7.40 -6.87
N LEU A 45 -0.79 6.23 -7.03
CA LEU A 45 -0.15 5.48 -5.96
C LEU A 45 1.38 5.56 -6.05
N ILE A 46 1.93 5.35 -7.25
CA ILE A 46 3.38 5.30 -7.49
C ILE A 46 3.74 6.06 -8.77
N PRO A 47 4.94 6.66 -8.84
CA PRO A 47 5.36 7.41 -10.01
C PRO A 47 5.64 6.47 -11.18
N VAL A 48 5.03 6.73 -12.34
CA VAL A 48 5.21 5.93 -13.57
C VAL A 48 6.20 6.59 -14.51
N ASP A 49 7.08 5.78 -15.09
CA ASP A 49 8.11 6.24 -16.02
C ASP A 49 7.72 6.16 -17.48
N VAL A 50 7.00 5.10 -17.87
CA VAL A 50 6.58 4.81 -19.24
C VAL A 50 5.16 4.23 -19.22
N TYR A 51 4.31 4.74 -20.11
CA TYR A 51 2.96 4.24 -20.34
C TYR A 51 2.91 3.36 -21.59
N LEU A 52 2.32 2.18 -21.46
CA LEU A 52 2.09 1.24 -22.54
C LEU A 52 0.58 1.00 -22.71
N PRO A 53 -0.09 1.65 -23.68
CA PRO A 53 -1.50 1.43 -23.92
C PRO A 53 -1.77 0.06 -24.56
N GLY A 54 -2.92 -0.53 -24.25
CA GLY A 54 -3.38 -1.81 -24.82
C GLY A 54 -4.36 -2.55 -23.90
N CYS A 55 -5.13 -3.49 -24.44
CA CYS A 55 -6.08 -4.29 -23.65
C CYS A 55 -6.32 -5.68 -24.27
N PRO A 56 -5.37 -6.65 -24.16
CA PRO A 56 -3.99 -6.49 -23.68
C PRO A 56 -3.06 -5.90 -24.75
N PRO A 57 -1.94 -5.26 -24.39
CA PRO A 57 -0.96 -4.79 -25.36
C PRO A 57 -0.29 -5.96 -26.09
N LYS A 58 0.01 -5.75 -27.37
CA LYS A 58 0.76 -6.73 -28.18
C LYS A 58 2.19 -6.93 -27.65
N PRO A 59 2.79 -8.13 -27.79
CA PRO A 59 4.14 -8.39 -27.29
C PRO A 59 5.19 -7.46 -27.90
N GLU A 60 5.04 -7.05 -29.17
CA GLU A 60 5.95 -6.10 -29.82
C GLU A 60 5.91 -4.72 -29.14
N ALA A 61 4.73 -4.31 -28.67
CA ALA A 61 4.55 -3.04 -27.95
C ALA A 61 5.21 -3.07 -26.56
N VAL A 62 5.30 -4.25 -25.93
CA VAL A 62 6.06 -4.45 -24.68
C VAL A 62 7.55 -4.25 -24.92
N ILE A 63 8.09 -4.81 -26.02
CA ILE A 63 9.50 -4.64 -26.39
C ILE A 63 9.82 -3.17 -26.70
N ASP A 64 8.91 -2.46 -27.38
CA ASP A 64 9.04 -1.03 -27.62
C ASP A 64 9.03 -0.22 -26.31
N ALA A 65 8.14 -0.54 -25.36
CA ALA A 65 8.10 0.10 -24.06
C ALA A 65 9.41 -0.10 -23.27
N ILE A 66 9.99 -1.30 -23.28
CA ILE A 66 11.29 -1.59 -22.67
C ILE A 66 12.40 -0.80 -23.37
N THR A 67 12.34 -0.70 -24.69
CA THR A 67 13.32 0.08 -25.48
C THR A 67 13.23 1.58 -25.16
N LYS A 68 12.01 2.12 -25.00
CA LYS A 68 11.77 3.49 -24.54
C LYS A 68 12.31 3.71 -23.13
N LEU A 69 12.10 2.77 -22.21
CA LEU A 69 12.65 2.85 -20.86
C LEU A 69 14.19 2.86 -20.89
N ARG A 70 14.83 1.99 -21.68
CA ARG A 70 16.30 1.99 -21.85
C ARG A 70 16.81 3.34 -22.34
N LYS A 71 16.13 3.95 -23.33
CA LYS A 71 16.46 5.30 -23.82
C LYS A 71 16.31 6.38 -22.74
N LYS A 72 15.31 6.26 -21.86
CA LYS A 72 15.10 7.17 -20.72
C LYS A 72 16.26 7.06 -19.73
N ILE A 73 16.62 5.84 -19.34
CA ILE A 73 17.73 5.56 -18.41
C ILE A 73 19.07 6.07 -18.97
N ALA A 74 19.32 5.88 -20.27
CA ALA A 74 20.54 6.34 -20.93
C ALA A 74 20.68 7.88 -20.97
N ARG A 75 19.58 8.62 -20.90
CA ARG A 75 19.58 10.10 -20.88
C ARG A 75 19.68 10.69 -19.49
N GLU A 76 19.41 9.89 -18.45
CA GLU A 76 19.37 10.36 -17.07
C GLU A 76 20.79 10.63 -16.55
N ILE A 77 21.03 11.84 -16.04
CA ILE A 77 22.35 12.27 -15.54
C ILE A 77 22.52 11.76 -14.11
N TYR A 78 23.74 11.38 -13.72
CA TYR A 78 24.04 10.86 -12.38
C TYR A 78 23.54 11.77 -11.23
N LYS A 79 23.51 13.10 -11.44
CA LYS A 79 23.00 14.07 -10.46
C LYS A 79 21.50 13.92 -10.20
N ASP A 80 20.72 13.51 -11.19
CA ASP A 80 19.26 13.30 -11.06
C ASP A 80 18.91 11.99 -10.35
N ARG A 81 19.86 11.05 -10.24
CA ARG A 81 19.69 9.82 -9.46
C ARG A 81 19.65 10.07 -7.97
N ILE A 82 20.21 11.19 -7.51
CA ILE A 82 20.00 11.68 -6.15
C ILE A 82 18.63 12.36 -6.11
N ARG A 83 17.56 11.60 -6.38
CA ARG A 83 16.24 12.06 -5.98
C ARG A 83 16.30 12.23 -4.47
N PRO A 84 15.89 13.38 -3.93
CA PRO A 84 15.87 13.54 -2.48
C PRO A 84 14.98 12.42 -1.93
N GLN A 85 15.57 11.63 -1.03
CA GLN A 85 14.85 10.74 -0.11
C GLN A 85 13.54 11.42 0.25
N GLN A 86 12.40 10.76 0.06
CA GLN A 86 11.08 11.34 0.38
C GLN A 86 11.19 12.02 1.74
N GLY A 87 11.06 13.35 1.77
CA GLY A 87 11.32 14.11 2.98
C GLY A 87 10.37 13.64 4.07
N ASN A 88 10.91 13.19 5.20
CA ASN A 88 10.15 12.67 6.32
C ASN A 88 9.37 13.80 7.01
N ARG A 89 8.21 14.17 6.46
CA ARG A 89 7.27 15.11 7.07
C ARG A 89 6.31 14.34 7.96
N CYS A 90 6.75 14.08 9.20
CA CYS A 90 5.95 13.35 10.18
C CYS A 90 5.03 14.31 10.94
N PHE A 91 3.73 14.08 10.87
CA PHE A 91 2.72 14.77 11.70
C PHE A 91 2.04 13.75 12.61
N THR A 92 1.84 14.10 13.88
CA THR A 92 1.16 13.25 14.85
C THR A 92 -0.11 13.93 15.33
N THR A 93 -1.24 13.23 15.22
CA THR A 93 -2.56 13.72 15.66
C THR A 93 -3.26 12.66 16.50
N ASN A 94 -3.81 13.05 17.66
CA ASN A 94 -4.59 12.16 18.51
C ASN A 94 -5.99 11.89 17.89
N HIS A 95 -6.49 10.67 17.99
CA HIS A 95 -7.81 10.28 17.48
C HIS A 95 -8.59 9.48 18.53
N LYS A 96 -9.93 9.53 18.48
CA LYS A 96 -10.85 8.81 19.39
C LYS A 96 -11.55 7.63 18.67
N PHE A 97 -10.83 6.92 17.81
CA PHE A 97 -11.35 5.70 17.17
C PHE A 97 -11.30 4.53 18.15
N PHE A 98 -12.27 3.61 18.02
CA PHE A 98 -12.28 2.37 18.77
C PHE A 98 -11.38 1.34 18.10
N VAL A 99 -10.54 0.65 18.88
CA VAL A 99 -9.66 -0.41 18.38
C VAL A 99 -10.50 -1.69 18.21
N VAL A 100 -10.59 -2.18 16.97
CA VAL A 100 -11.31 -3.42 16.63
C VAL A 100 -10.31 -4.54 16.38
N ARG A 101 -10.64 -5.78 16.77
CA ARG A 101 -9.80 -6.96 16.52
C ARG A 101 -9.77 -7.30 15.02
N SER A 102 -8.66 -7.86 14.55
CA SER A 102 -8.54 -8.30 13.14
C SER A 102 -9.61 -9.34 12.82
N PRO A 103 -10.38 -9.18 11.73
CA PRO A 103 -11.35 -10.19 11.28
C PRO A 103 -10.67 -11.41 10.63
N HIS A 104 -9.40 -11.29 10.22
CA HIS A 104 -8.66 -12.38 9.59
C HIS A 104 -7.74 -13.04 10.61
N ILE A 105 -8.23 -14.12 11.25
CA ILE A 105 -7.54 -14.85 12.33
C ILE A 105 -6.68 -16.02 11.79
N GLY A 106 -6.82 -16.37 10.50
CA GLY A 106 -6.01 -17.43 9.86
C GLY A 106 -6.47 -18.86 10.16
N ASN A 107 -7.56 -19.01 10.91
CA ASN A 107 -8.15 -20.29 11.30
C ASN A 107 -9.25 -20.71 10.30
N TYR A 108 -8.88 -20.92 9.04
CA TYR A 108 -9.84 -21.31 7.99
C TYR A 108 -10.46 -22.70 8.27
N ASP A 109 -9.66 -23.63 8.82
CA ASP A 109 -10.10 -25.01 9.08
C ASP A 109 -10.91 -25.18 10.38
N GLN A 110 -10.80 -24.24 11.32
CA GLN A 110 -11.42 -24.35 12.65
C GLN A 110 -12.87 -23.84 12.69
N GLU A 111 -13.29 -22.97 11.77
CA GLU A 111 -14.67 -22.45 11.70
C GLU A 111 -15.70 -23.46 11.14
N LEU A 112 -15.24 -24.54 10.49
CA LEU A 112 -16.12 -25.63 10.03
C LEU A 112 -16.55 -26.58 11.17
N LEU A 113 -15.86 -26.53 12.32
CA LEU A 113 -16.05 -27.49 13.41
C LEU A 113 -16.85 -26.94 14.60
N TYR A 114 -17.07 -25.63 14.68
CA TYR A 114 -17.92 -25.01 15.70
C TYR A 114 -18.63 -23.78 15.13
N PRO A 115 -19.99 -23.70 15.13
CA PRO A 115 -20.66 -22.43 14.93
C PRO A 115 -20.30 -21.48 16.10
N PRO A 116 -20.18 -20.16 15.88
CA PRO A 116 -19.83 -19.24 16.95
C PRO A 116 -20.91 -19.30 18.04
N SER A 117 -20.54 -19.83 19.21
CA SER A 117 -21.37 -19.78 20.40
C SER A 117 -21.53 -18.33 20.85
N SER A 118 -22.73 -17.78 20.60
CA SER A 118 -23.31 -16.60 21.24
C SER A 118 -22.47 -15.32 21.23
N THR A 119 -23.00 -14.29 20.58
CA THR A 119 -22.77 -12.88 20.88
C THR A 119 -23.03 -12.63 22.38
N SER A 120 -22.00 -12.79 23.22
CA SER A 120 -22.01 -12.27 24.58
C SER A 120 -21.39 -10.88 24.55
N GLU A 121 -22.24 -9.88 24.76
CA GLU A 121 -21.87 -8.49 25.02
C GLU A 121 -20.69 -8.41 26.00
N ILE A 122 -19.55 -7.87 25.57
CA ILE A 122 -18.45 -7.57 26.48
C ILE A 122 -18.65 -6.14 26.95
N SER A 123 -19.21 -6.02 28.16
CA SER A 123 -19.32 -4.78 28.94
C SER A 123 -17.96 -4.09 29.06
N THR A 124 -17.97 -2.79 28.77
CA THR A 124 -16.84 -1.84 28.78
C THR A 124 -16.21 -1.61 30.16
N GLU A 125 -16.70 -2.20 31.24
CA GLU A 125 -16.28 -1.82 32.60
C GLU A 125 -15.01 -2.51 33.10
N LYS A 126 -14.60 -3.66 32.55
CA LYS A 126 -13.43 -4.40 33.08
C LYS A 126 -12.06 -3.91 32.61
N PHE A 127 -11.98 -3.03 31.61
CA PHE A 127 -10.68 -2.57 31.07
C PHE A 127 -10.07 -1.38 31.82
N PHE A 128 -10.87 -0.58 32.52
CA PHE A 128 -10.37 0.60 33.26
C PHE A 128 -9.63 0.25 34.56
N LYS A 129 -9.75 -0.99 35.06
CA LYS A 129 -9.22 -1.38 36.38
C LYS A 129 -7.77 -1.87 36.38
N TYR A 130 -7.13 -2.05 35.21
CA TYR A 130 -5.76 -2.59 35.11
C TYR A 130 -4.66 -1.53 34.88
N LYS A 131 -4.98 -0.24 34.86
CA LYS A 131 -3.97 0.82 34.83
C LYS A 131 -4.01 1.62 36.14
N SER A 132 -3.52 1.02 37.21
CA SER A 132 -2.88 1.81 38.27
C SER A 132 -1.53 2.33 37.76
N PRO A 133 -1.12 3.56 38.10
CA PRO A 133 0.14 4.13 37.64
C PRO A 133 1.28 3.51 38.46
N VAL A 134 2.17 2.76 37.80
CA VAL A 134 3.45 2.38 38.42
C VAL A 134 4.38 3.59 38.30
N SER A 135 4.78 4.10 39.46
CA SER A 135 5.68 5.22 39.66
C SER A 135 7.04 4.96 39.02
N SER A 136 7.50 5.89 38.19
CA SER A 136 8.90 5.94 37.75
C SER A 136 9.76 6.34 38.94
N HIS A 137 10.51 5.38 39.49
CA HIS A 137 11.57 5.66 40.44
C HIS A 137 12.73 6.38 39.74
N GLU A 138 13.26 7.38 40.45
CA GLU A 138 14.52 8.09 40.21
C GLU A 138 15.67 7.14 39.86
N LEU A 139 16.53 7.54 38.93
CA LEU A 139 17.97 7.29 39.05
C LEU A 139 18.74 8.48 38.45
N VAL A 140 19.33 9.23 39.36
CA VAL A 140 20.41 10.19 39.17
C VAL A 140 21.71 9.42 38.91
N ASN A 141 22.39 9.76 37.81
CA ASN A 141 23.83 10.05 37.69
C ASN A 141 24.20 10.28 36.22
#